data_AF-E0D590-F1
#
_entry.id   AF-E0D590-F1
#
_cell.length_a   1.000
_cell.length_b   1.000
_cell.length_c   1.000
_cell.angle_alpha   90.00
_cell.angle_beta   90.00
_cell.angle_gamma   90.00
#
_symmetry.space_group_name_H-M   'P 1'
#
loop_
_entity.id
_entity.type
_entity.pdbx_description
1 polymer ?
#
loop_
_entity_poly.entity_id
_entity_poly.type
_entity_poly.pdbx_seq_one_letter_code
_entity_poly.pdbx_strand_id
1 'polypeptide(L)'
;TLWEADDWATRGGLEKIDWNKAPFYAYYKDFDIEGCQGGPASCATNPNNWWEGPQYRQLSPEQARLYRWARANHMVYDYCTDKARNPVPPPECAAGI
;
A
#
# COMPACT_ATOMS: atom_id res chain seq x y z
N THR A 1 -4.34 13.76 -1.72
CA THR A 1 -4.71 14.91 -0.85
C THR A 1 -3.54 15.18 0.07
N LEU A 2 -3.44 16.40 0.60
CA LEU A 2 -2.48 16.77 1.64
C LEU A 2 -3.30 17.37 2.79
N TRP A 3 -3.17 16.80 3.98
CA TRP A 3 -3.97 17.18 5.16
C TRP A 3 -3.16 16.93 6.45
N GLU A 4 -3.60 17.54 7.54
CA GLU A 4 -2.97 17.47 8.86
C GLU A 4 -3.54 16.30 9.69
N ALA A 5 -2.68 15.56 10.38
CA ALA A 5 -3.03 14.32 11.08
C ALA A 5 -2.17 14.09 12.35
N ASP A 6 -2.05 15.12 13.17
CA ASP A 6 -1.17 15.23 14.33
C ASP A 6 -1.39 14.13 15.37
N ASP A 7 -2.59 13.56 15.44
CA ASP A 7 -2.91 12.56 16.46
C ASP A 7 -2.19 11.22 16.24
N TRP A 8 -1.64 10.98 15.04
CA TRP A 8 -0.99 9.69 14.75
C TRP A 8 0.16 9.71 13.74
N ALA A 9 0.26 10.72 12.87
CA ALA A 9 1.12 10.65 11.69
C ALA A 9 2.62 10.53 11.98
N THR A 10 3.15 11.32 12.92
CA THR A 10 4.59 11.38 13.21
C THR A 10 4.88 10.84 14.60
N ARG A 11 5.71 9.78 14.69
CA ARG A 11 6.04 9.06 15.93
C ARG A 11 4.81 8.68 16.75
N GLY A 12 3.75 8.21 16.08
CA GLY A 12 2.49 7.84 16.74
C GLY A 12 1.75 9.03 17.37
N GLY A 13 1.95 10.24 16.85
CA GLY A 13 1.28 11.47 17.29
C GLY A 13 2.01 12.27 18.36
N LEU A 14 3.24 11.87 18.71
CA LEU A 14 4.09 12.59 19.68
C LEU A 14 4.66 13.89 19.11
N GLU A 15 4.90 13.95 17.79
CA GLU A 15 5.41 15.13 17.12
C GLU A 15 4.26 15.81 16.34
N LYS A 16 3.99 17.07 16.70
CA LYS A 16 2.92 17.90 16.15
C LYS A 16 3.46 18.79 15.04
N ILE A 17 2.60 19.15 14.09
CA ILE A 17 2.96 20.03 12.99
C ILE A 17 3.43 21.39 13.50
N ASP A 18 4.51 21.91 12.90
CA ASP A 18 4.96 23.28 13.12
C ASP A 18 4.43 24.17 12.00
N TRP A 19 3.32 24.86 12.28
CA TRP A 19 2.65 25.73 11.31
C TRP A 19 3.49 26.93 10.85
N ASN A 20 4.56 27.28 11.58
CA ASN A 20 5.48 28.32 11.11
C ASN A 20 6.30 27.89 9.88
N LYS A 21 6.33 26.59 9.57
CA LYS A 21 6.97 26.02 8.38
C LYS A 21 6.03 25.93 7.17
N ALA A 22 4.79 26.39 7.31
CA ALA A 22 3.85 26.47 6.20
C ALA A 22 4.35 27.47 5.14
N PRO A 23 3.94 27.30 3.87
CA PRO A 23 3.05 26.26 3.34
C PRO A 23 3.73 24.89 3.12
N PHE A 24 2.97 23.82 3.28
CA PHE A 24 3.40 22.45 2.99
C PHE A 24 2.97 22.08 1.56
N TYR A 25 3.92 21.60 0.75
CA TYR A 25 3.67 21.28 -0.66
C TYR A 25 3.84 19.78 -0.93
N ALA A 26 2.92 19.24 -1.74
CA ALA A 26 3.03 17.92 -2.35
C ALA A 26 2.80 18.07 -3.86
N TYR A 27 3.69 17.52 -4.67
CA TYR A 27 3.66 17.65 -6.13
C TYR A 27 3.34 16.29 -6.74
N TYR A 28 2.43 16.28 -7.71
CA TYR A 28 1.97 15.08 -8.40
C TYR A 28 2.09 15.28 -9.91
N LYS A 29 2.49 14.23 -10.63
CA LYS A 29 2.59 14.18 -12.10
C LYS A 29 2.26 12.77 -12.57
N ASP A 30 2.15 12.60 -13.89
CA ASP A 30 1.90 11.31 -14.56
C ASP A 30 0.60 10.64 -14.05
N PHE A 31 -0.51 11.37 -14.13
CA PHE A 31 -1.85 10.84 -13.80
C PHE A 31 -2.26 9.78 -14.83
N ASP A 32 -1.86 8.55 -14.56
CA ASP A 32 -2.16 7.38 -15.37
C ASP A 32 -3.27 6.55 -14.72
N ILE A 33 -4.35 6.33 -15.45
CA ILE A 33 -5.55 5.63 -14.96
C ILE A 33 -5.94 4.59 -15.99
N GLU A 34 -5.52 3.36 -15.73
CA GLU A 34 -5.96 2.17 -16.44
C GLU A 34 -6.75 1.29 -15.48
N GLY A 35 -8.04 1.13 -15.74
CA GLY A 35 -8.89 0.40 -14.84
C GLY A 35 -10.29 0.20 -15.37
N CYS A 36 -11.05 -0.58 -14.63
CA CYS A 36 -12.40 -0.96 -14.97
C CYS A 36 -13.40 0.09 -14.50
N GLN A 37 -14.20 0.64 -15.43
CA GLN A 37 -15.19 1.66 -15.09
C GLN A 37 -16.34 1.06 -14.27
N GLY A 38 -16.73 1.76 -13.20
CA GLY A 38 -17.88 1.39 -12.35
C GLY A 38 -17.57 0.49 -11.14
N GLY A 39 -16.29 0.20 -10.88
CA GLY A 39 -15.84 -0.49 -9.66
C GLY A 39 -16.10 -2.01 -9.66
N PRO A 40 -15.81 -2.71 -8.54
CA PRO A 40 -15.78 -4.17 -8.50
C PRO A 40 -17.11 -4.84 -8.89
N ALA A 41 -18.24 -4.19 -8.59
CA ALA A 41 -19.58 -4.75 -8.85
C ALA A 41 -20.00 -4.71 -10.32
N SER A 42 -19.39 -3.85 -11.13
CA SER A 42 -19.73 -3.70 -12.56
C SER A 42 -18.55 -3.98 -13.48
N CYS A 43 -17.45 -4.47 -12.93
CA CYS A 43 -16.31 -4.88 -13.70
C CYS A 43 -16.42 -6.34 -14.17
N ALA A 44 -16.83 -6.53 -15.42
CA ALA A 44 -16.76 -7.83 -16.06
C ALA A 44 -15.30 -8.15 -16.44
N THR A 45 -14.90 -9.40 -16.24
CA THR A 45 -13.62 -9.95 -16.75
C THR A 45 -13.51 -9.67 -18.25
N ASN A 46 -12.42 -9.03 -18.66
CA ASN A 46 -12.16 -8.71 -20.05
C ASN A 46 -10.74 -9.17 -20.40
N PRO A 47 -10.58 -10.23 -21.23
CA PRO A 47 -9.27 -10.72 -21.63
C PRO A 47 -8.37 -9.71 -22.35
N ASN A 48 -8.92 -8.59 -22.82
CA ASN A 48 -8.13 -7.49 -23.40
C ASN A 48 -7.46 -6.61 -22.34
N ASN A 49 -7.88 -6.69 -21.08
CA ASN A 49 -7.22 -6.00 -19.98
C ASN A 49 -5.88 -6.68 -19.72
N TRP A 50 -4.77 -5.94 -19.86
CA TRP A 50 -3.44 -6.53 -19.71
C TRP A 50 -3.24 -7.14 -18.32
N TRP A 51 -3.79 -6.52 -17.27
CA TRP A 51 -3.65 -6.96 -15.87
C TRP A 51 -4.38 -8.28 -15.55
N GLU A 52 -5.28 -8.76 -16.43
CA GLU A 52 -5.95 -10.05 -16.28
C GLU A 52 -5.14 -11.21 -16.90
N GLY A 53 -4.03 -10.89 -17.57
CA GLY A 53 -3.14 -11.87 -18.20
C GLY A 53 -2.52 -12.85 -17.19
N PRO A 54 -2.20 -14.10 -17.59
CA PRO A 54 -1.64 -15.12 -16.70
C PRO A 54 -0.40 -14.68 -15.92
N GLN A 55 0.46 -13.88 -16.54
CA GLN A 55 1.69 -13.34 -15.94
C GLN A 55 1.45 -12.35 -14.79
N TYR A 56 0.23 -11.82 -14.64
CA TYR A 56 -0.12 -10.86 -13.59
C TYR A 56 -0.90 -11.49 -12.43
N ARG A 57 -1.15 -12.80 -12.46
CA ARG A 57 -1.81 -13.53 -11.36
C ARG A 57 -0.94 -13.69 -10.12
N GLN A 58 0.37 -13.58 -10.29
CA GLN A 58 1.36 -13.67 -9.22
C GLN A 58 2.58 -12.83 -9.58
N LEU A 59 3.38 -12.49 -8.58
CA LEU A 59 4.68 -11.87 -8.83
C LEU A 59 5.61 -12.83 -9.57
N SER A 60 6.44 -12.26 -10.45
CA SER A 60 7.60 -12.97 -10.99
C SER A 60 8.62 -13.26 -9.87
N PRO A 61 9.53 -14.24 -10.06
CA PRO A 61 10.57 -14.54 -9.08
C PRO A 61 11.44 -13.33 -8.70
N GLU A 62 11.72 -12.45 -9.66
CA GLU A 62 12.49 -11.23 -9.41
C GLU A 62 11.72 -10.21 -8.57
N GLN A 63 10.45 -9.97 -8.89
CA GLN A 63 9.58 -9.10 -8.09
C GLN A 63 9.41 -9.64 -6.67
N ALA A 64 9.24 -10.95 -6.50
CA ALA A 64 9.17 -11.58 -5.19
C ALA A 64 10.46 -11.38 -4.37
N ARG A 65 11.63 -11.47 -5.00
CA ARG A 65 12.92 -11.16 -4.35
C ARG A 65 12.99 -9.71 -3.89
N LEU A 66 12.59 -8.76 -4.73
CA LEU A 66 12.59 -7.33 -4.39
C LEU A 66 11.61 -7.03 -3.26
N TYR A 67 10.42 -7.64 -3.28
CA TYR A 67 9.45 -7.55 -2.20
C TYR A 67 10.03 -8.03 -0.86
N ARG A 68 10.67 -9.21 -0.84
CA ARG A 68 11.31 -9.74 0.37
C ARG A 68 12.44 -8.84 0.87
N TRP A 69 13.24 -8.29 -0.04
CA TRP A 69 14.31 -7.35 0.30
C TRP A 69 13.74 -6.07 0.94
N ALA A 70 12.69 -5.48 0.36
CA ALA A 70 12.05 -4.29 0.93
C ALA A 70 11.50 -4.56 2.34
N ARG A 71 10.84 -5.70 2.55
CA ARG A 71 10.37 -6.11 3.88
C ARG A 71 11.52 -6.29 4.87
N ALA A 72 12.60 -6.95 4.47
CA ALA A 72 13.73 -7.23 5.35
C ALA A 72 14.52 -5.98 5.75
N ASN A 73 14.57 -4.94 4.89
CA ASN A 73 15.47 -3.80 5.08
C ASN A 73 14.76 -2.48 5.43
N HIS A 74 13.48 -2.33 5.11
CA HIS A 74 12.79 -1.03 5.22
C HIS A 74 11.45 -1.06 5.97
N MET A 75 10.94 -2.24 6.35
CA MET A 75 9.66 -2.36 7.04
C MET A 75 9.82 -2.09 8.53
N VAL A 76 9.11 -1.06 9.02
CA VAL A 76 9.13 -0.66 10.45
C VAL A 76 7.87 -1.06 11.22
N TYR A 77 6.79 -1.41 10.52
CA TYR A 77 5.54 -1.90 11.09
C TYR A 77 4.87 -2.88 10.14
N ASP A 78 4.24 -3.92 10.70
CA ASP A 78 3.52 -4.95 9.96
C ASP A 78 2.38 -5.54 10.80
N TYR A 79 1.14 -5.27 10.41
CA TYR A 79 -0.04 -5.73 11.14
C TYR A 79 -0.15 -7.27 11.22
N CYS A 80 0.44 -8.00 10.27
CA CYS A 80 0.45 -9.47 10.28
C CYS A 80 1.28 -10.05 11.44
N THR A 81 2.30 -9.32 11.90
CA THR A 81 3.20 -9.75 12.98
C THR A 81 2.92 -9.04 14.30
N ASP A 82 2.08 -8.01 14.30
CA ASP A 82 1.59 -7.31 15.49
C ASP A 82 0.66 -8.21 16.32
N LYS A 83 1.25 -8.97 17.25
CA LYS A 83 0.52 -9.89 18.13
C LYS A 83 -0.33 -9.19 19.19
N ALA A 84 -0.01 -7.95 19.53
CA ALA A 84 -0.81 -7.18 20.47
C ALA A 84 -2.16 -6.82 19.86
N ARG A 85 -2.14 -6.40 18.58
CA ARG A 85 -3.36 -6.09 17.83
C ARG A 85 -4.06 -7.32 17.29
N ASN A 86 -3.31 -8.27 16.75
CA ASN A 86 -3.80 -9.49 16.11
C ASN A 86 -3.17 -10.72 16.78
N PRO A 87 -3.73 -11.20 17.92
CA PRO A 87 -3.22 -12.40 18.60
C PRO A 87 -3.11 -13.60 17.66
N VAL A 88 -4.13 -13.77 16.80
CA VAL A 88 -4.12 -14.68 15.66
C VAL A 88 -3.94 -13.84 14.40
N PRO A 89 -2.92 -14.12 13.55
CA PRO A 89 -2.74 -13.42 12.29
C PRO A 89 -3.98 -13.53 11.40
N PRO A 90 -4.35 -12.45 10.71
CA PRO A 90 -5.38 -12.50 9.68
C PRO A 90 -5.06 -13.54 8.58
N PRO A 91 -6.07 -14.25 8.02
CA PRO A 91 -5.84 -15.38 7.11
C PRO A 91 -5.01 -15.04 5.85
N GLU A 92 -5.13 -13.83 5.34
CA GLU A 92 -4.39 -13.33 4.18
C GLU A 92 -2.87 -13.25 4.45
N CYS A 93 -2.46 -13.13 5.71
CA CYS A 93 -1.05 -13.09 6.08
C CYS A 93 -0.33 -14.43 5.88
N ALA A 94 -1.08 -15.54 5.77
CA ALA A 94 -0.52 -16.85 5.45
C ALA A 94 -0.14 -16.97 3.97
N ALA A 95 -0.80 -16.20 3.10
CA ALA A 95 -0.41 -16.01 1.71
C ALA A 95 0.77 -15.02 1.64
N GLY A 96 1.86 -15.37 2.32
CA GLY A 96 3.13 -14.70 2.08
C GLY A 96 3.51 -14.86 0.62
N ILE A 97 4.04 -13.80 0.03
CA ILE A 97 4.99 -13.98 -1.09
C ILE A 97 6.32 -14.47 -0.49
#